data_AF-A0A1V6HT09-F1
#
_entry.id   AF-A0A1V6HT09-F1
#
_cell.length_a   1.000
_cell.length_b   1.000
_cell.length_c   1.000
_cell.angle_alpha   90.00
_cell.angle_beta   90.00
_cell.angle_gamma   90.00
#
_symmetry.space_group_name_H-M   'P 1'
#
loop_
_entity.id
_entity.type
_entity.pdbx_description
1 polymer ?
#
loop_
_entity_poly.entity_id
_entity_poly.type
_entity_poly.pdbx_seq_one_letter_code
_entity_poly.pdbx_strand_id
1 'polypeptide(L)'
;MRYILFFLLIFGVVACGDGAPSDAPDKGGAVNLDEIYVPDGCTNPAGCDDTSDSRPEIPETACDGDEDCDDGNFCTNDRCEDKKCVNEPVEGCCVSDKDCDDGNFCTKDSCVDGTCVFGEPLEGCCNEDEECDDGDPCTWNQCKNHRCDFSEKDPKVKCCTQDRDCHDGEVCTTDRCIDGICHNIVAEGDCCFDSDCVAPDICTEVKCTSENKCESTYKPNCCRNDFECVEKPCNDVSCIEGDCIYTPRANCCHQDADCNDPCKECNTSVGGDGYCVLKNTPECCVAEIYRTDFSSMGEFTVAPLDKEGYLTSPVWNIDTHRSVSPPSSLYFGDPSTHRLYPDSGGYVGGRATLRNVDLSRTNDPKLELQIYRDGSSRTTMDVLSVIVVSDGQETPMWTSISNLLTKDKFNLQTIGLTKFAGSTVDIVLQFDSDSDFATTCQGVWVDDLRIFGRCND
;
A
#
# COMPACT_ATOMS: atom_id res chain seq x y z
N MET A 1 -43.99 6.73 25.10
CA MET A 1 -43.90 6.52 23.64
C MET A 1 -42.60 7.13 23.17
N ARG A 2 -41.61 6.29 22.83
CA ARG A 2 -40.27 6.69 22.39
C ARG A 2 -40.26 6.71 20.86
N TYR A 3 -39.77 7.80 20.25
CA TYR A 3 -39.47 7.85 18.83
C TYR A 3 -37.98 7.58 18.60
N ILE A 4 -37.73 6.82 17.54
CA ILE A 4 -36.50 6.15 17.11
C ILE A 4 -35.66 7.14 16.31
N LEU A 5 -34.34 7.20 16.57
CA LEU A 5 -33.36 7.76 15.64
C LEU A 5 -32.46 6.62 15.14
N PHE A 6 -32.54 6.36 13.84
CA PHE A 6 -31.70 5.41 13.10
C PHE A 6 -30.32 6.04 12.88
N PHE A 7 -29.26 5.45 13.42
CA PHE A 7 -27.89 5.69 12.98
C PHE A 7 -27.38 4.42 12.28
N LEU A 8 -27.24 4.52 10.96
CA LEU A 8 -26.56 3.54 10.11
C LEU A 8 -25.06 3.62 10.40
N LEU A 9 -24.54 2.64 11.13
CA LEU A 9 -23.10 2.36 11.23
C LEU A 9 -22.68 1.60 9.98
N ILE A 10 -22.03 2.31 9.05
CA ILE A 10 -21.26 1.69 7.97
C ILE A 10 -20.01 1.09 8.62
N PHE A 11 -19.94 -0.24 8.68
CA PHE A 11 -18.72 -0.97 9.00
C PHE A 11 -17.73 -0.80 7.85
N GLY A 12 -16.72 0.06 8.05
CA GLY A 12 -15.52 0.07 7.23
C GLY A 12 -14.67 -1.15 7.56
N VAL A 13 -14.51 -2.06 6.61
CA VAL A 13 -13.53 -3.14 6.65
C VAL A 13 -12.17 -2.52 6.34
N VAL A 14 -11.31 -2.37 7.34
CA VAL A 14 -9.93 -1.92 7.13
C VAL A 14 -9.05 -3.13 6.88
N ALA A 15 -8.60 -3.27 5.64
CA ALA A 15 -7.54 -4.18 5.23
C ALA A 15 -6.16 -3.64 5.67
N CYS A 16 -5.20 -4.55 5.85
CA CYS A 16 -3.80 -4.27 6.23
C CYS A 16 -3.22 -3.06 5.48
N GLY A 17 -2.95 -1.97 6.23
CA GLY A 17 -2.26 -0.78 5.74
C GLY A 17 -1.08 -0.43 6.65
N ASP A 18 0.00 0.03 6.02
CA ASP A 18 1.31 0.30 6.58
C ASP A 18 1.34 1.49 7.56
N GLY A 19 2.08 1.35 8.65
CA GLY A 19 2.33 2.41 9.62
C GLY A 19 3.64 3.14 9.31
N ALA A 20 3.56 4.45 9.08
CA ALA A 20 4.67 5.39 9.21
C ALA A 20 4.71 5.96 10.65
N PRO A 21 5.89 6.36 11.17
CA PRO A 21 6.05 6.70 12.57
C PRO A 21 5.52 8.09 12.93
N SER A 22 5.07 8.20 14.17
CA SER A 22 4.56 9.39 14.82
C SER A 22 5.68 10.06 15.63
N ASP A 23 5.82 11.37 15.51
CA ASP A 23 6.50 12.19 16.50
C ASP A 23 5.64 13.41 16.83
N ALA A 24 5.27 13.52 18.10
CA ALA A 24 4.53 14.63 18.69
C ALA A 24 5.52 15.67 19.29
N PRO A 25 5.12 16.95 19.41
CA PRO A 25 5.99 18.03 19.87
C PRO A 25 5.88 18.25 21.39
N ASP A 26 6.95 18.72 22.04
CA ASP A 26 6.81 19.30 23.38
C ASP A 26 7.89 20.35 23.76
N LYS A 27 7.36 21.47 24.28
CA LYS A 27 7.87 22.55 25.18
C LYS A 27 9.09 23.42 24.83
N GLY A 28 8.82 24.73 24.76
CA GLY A 28 9.07 25.63 25.91
C GLY A 28 10.28 26.58 25.85
N GLY A 29 10.00 27.88 25.67
CA GLY A 29 10.37 28.94 26.63
C GLY A 29 11.81 29.47 26.74
N ALA A 30 12.00 30.67 26.16
CA ALA A 30 12.45 31.92 26.80
C ALA A 30 13.96 32.35 26.84
N VAL A 31 14.16 33.61 26.37
CA VAL A 31 15.06 34.74 26.82
C VAL A 31 16.60 34.58 26.79
N ASN A 32 17.49 35.57 26.50
CA ASN A 32 17.50 37.00 26.10
C ASN A 32 18.99 37.44 25.86
N LEU A 33 19.19 38.73 25.48
CA LEU A 33 20.36 39.64 25.54
C LEU A 33 21.13 39.77 24.22
N ASP A 34 21.50 40.93 23.65
CA ASP A 34 21.47 42.37 23.96
C ASP A 34 21.63 43.08 22.58
N GLU A 35 21.09 44.29 22.36
CA GLU A 35 21.89 45.49 22.00
C GLU A 35 21.02 46.75 21.78
N ILE A 36 21.60 47.86 22.23
CA ILE A 36 21.10 49.22 22.36
C ILE A 36 21.29 49.99 21.03
N TYR A 37 20.31 50.80 20.61
CA TYR A 37 20.59 52.04 19.88
C TYR A 37 19.48 53.09 20.07
N VAL A 38 19.90 54.26 20.56
CA VAL A 38 19.12 55.50 20.74
C VAL A 38 19.49 56.46 19.61
N PRO A 39 18.62 57.42 19.25
CA PRO A 39 19.13 58.77 19.09
C PRO A 39 18.29 59.87 19.79
N ASP A 40 19.04 60.82 20.33
CA ASP A 40 18.70 62.12 20.91
C ASP A 40 17.69 62.92 20.05
N GLY A 41 16.79 63.75 20.57
CA GLY A 41 16.93 64.68 21.70
C GLY A 41 17.25 66.08 21.16
N CYS A 42 16.35 67.05 21.34
CA CYS A 42 16.65 68.48 21.57
C CYS A 42 15.33 69.25 21.84
N THR A 43 15.07 69.77 23.05
CA THR A 43 15.69 70.93 23.74
C THR A 43 15.04 72.27 23.37
N ASN A 44 14.08 72.73 24.18
CA ASN A 44 14.19 74.05 24.81
C ASN A 44 13.26 74.15 26.05
N PRO A 45 13.70 74.78 27.15
CA PRO A 45 12.99 74.88 28.41
C PRO A 45 12.32 76.26 28.56
N ALA A 46 10.98 76.28 28.54
CA ALA A 46 10.15 77.34 29.11
C ALA A 46 8.68 76.91 28.99
N GLY A 47 8.09 76.44 30.08
CA GLY A 47 6.69 76.03 30.13
C GLY A 47 6.41 75.07 31.28
N CYS A 48 6.75 75.49 32.49
CA CYS A 48 6.36 74.80 33.71
C CYS A 48 4.87 75.00 33.99
N ASP A 49 4.33 74.02 34.72
CA ASP A 49 3.37 74.20 35.80
C ASP A 49 1.88 74.15 35.42
N ASP A 50 1.22 73.03 35.71
CA ASP A 50 0.20 73.08 36.76
C ASP A 50 0.05 71.71 37.45
N THR A 51 -0.04 71.78 38.77
CA THR A 51 -0.06 70.67 39.71
C THR A 51 -1.47 70.14 39.97
N SER A 52 -1.52 68.86 40.35
CA SER A 52 -2.53 68.21 41.20
C SER A 52 -3.94 68.00 40.65
N ASP A 53 -4.26 66.73 40.32
CA ASP A 53 -5.36 66.06 41.02
C ASP A 53 -5.13 64.54 41.05
N SER A 54 -5.23 63.98 42.25
CA SER A 54 -5.08 62.56 42.55
C SER A 54 -6.34 61.80 42.16
N ARG A 55 -6.27 61.06 41.04
CA ARG A 55 -7.21 59.99 40.69
C ARG A 55 -6.38 58.73 40.39
N PRO A 56 -6.72 57.54 40.93
CA PRO A 56 -5.90 56.36 40.71
C PRO A 56 -5.79 56.08 39.21
N GLU A 57 -4.56 55.91 38.73
CA GLU A 57 -4.26 55.40 37.40
C GLU A 57 -4.89 54.00 37.29
N ILE A 58 -6.09 53.93 36.73
CA ILE A 58 -6.55 52.75 36.03
C ILE A 58 -5.63 52.67 34.79
N PRO A 59 -4.94 51.55 34.52
CA PRO A 59 -4.18 51.44 33.29
C PRO A 59 -5.14 51.67 32.13
N GLU A 60 -4.79 52.52 31.16
CA GLU A 60 -5.63 52.96 30.02
C GLU A 60 -6.07 51.83 29.06
N THR A 61 -6.07 50.57 29.51
CA THR A 61 -6.50 49.37 28.79
C THR A 61 -7.31 48.41 29.66
N ALA A 62 -7.61 48.76 30.92
CA ALA A 62 -8.40 47.93 31.83
C ALA A 62 -9.87 48.36 31.84
N CYS A 63 -10.76 47.46 31.42
CA CYS A 63 -12.22 47.66 31.43
C CYS A 63 -12.87 46.99 32.65
N ASP A 64 -13.94 47.57 33.18
CA ASP A 64 -14.74 46.99 34.27
C ASP A 64 -16.07 46.39 33.78
N GLY A 65 -16.55 46.79 32.59
CA GLY A 65 -17.62 46.16 31.82
C GLY A 65 -17.56 46.50 30.33
N ASP A 66 -18.44 45.90 29.52
CA ASP A 66 -18.45 46.08 28.04
C ASP A 66 -18.61 47.55 27.61
N GLU A 67 -19.35 48.35 28.39
CA GLU A 67 -19.54 49.79 28.13
C GLU A 67 -18.23 50.60 28.19
N ASP A 68 -17.22 50.11 28.90
CA ASP A 68 -15.89 50.75 28.96
C ASP A 68 -15.05 50.49 27.71
N CYS A 69 -15.53 49.60 26.82
CA CYS A 69 -14.83 49.17 25.61
C CYS A 69 -15.42 49.73 24.31
N ASP A 70 -16.47 50.55 24.40
CA ASP A 70 -17.07 51.24 23.24
C ASP A 70 -15.99 52.05 22.49
N ASP A 71 -15.62 51.59 21.31
CA ASP A 71 -14.61 52.25 20.47
C ASP A 71 -15.23 53.27 19.50
N GLY A 72 -16.54 53.47 19.59
CA GLY A 72 -17.33 54.35 18.74
C GLY A 72 -17.59 53.81 17.33
N ASN A 73 -17.20 52.57 17.03
CA ASN A 73 -17.50 51.88 15.78
C ASN A 73 -18.70 50.94 15.97
N PHE A 74 -19.86 51.31 15.43
CA PHE A 74 -21.05 50.43 15.51
C PHE A 74 -20.90 49.10 14.75
N CYS A 75 -19.82 48.93 13.97
CA CYS A 75 -19.46 47.69 13.30
C CYS A 75 -18.48 46.81 14.07
N THR A 76 -18.25 47.09 15.35
CA THR A 76 -17.59 46.18 16.28
C THR A 76 -18.54 45.76 17.38
N ASN A 77 -18.39 44.51 17.82
CA ASN A 77 -18.94 44.02 19.07
C ASN A 77 -17.89 44.24 20.15
N ASP A 78 -18.05 45.33 20.90
CA ASP A 78 -17.13 45.71 21.96
C ASP A 78 -17.49 44.98 23.25
N ARG A 79 -16.54 44.22 23.79
CA ARG A 79 -16.69 43.52 25.07
C ARG A 79 -15.46 43.65 25.95
N CYS A 80 -15.68 43.56 27.24
CA CYS A 80 -14.63 43.47 28.24
C CYS A 80 -14.34 42.01 28.56
N GLU A 81 -13.26 41.46 28.01
CA GLU A 81 -12.81 40.08 28.25
C GLU A 81 -11.50 40.11 29.05
N ASP A 82 -11.48 39.48 30.23
CA ASP A 82 -10.31 39.44 31.13
C ASP A 82 -9.67 40.81 31.43
N LYS A 83 -10.52 41.82 31.70
CA LYS A 83 -10.09 43.21 31.93
C LYS A 83 -9.37 43.83 30.73
N LYS A 84 -9.63 43.37 29.51
CA LYS A 84 -9.14 43.96 28.26
C LYS A 84 -10.29 44.14 27.28
N CYS A 85 -10.25 45.24 26.54
CA CYS A 85 -11.22 45.45 25.47
C CYS A 85 -10.91 44.58 24.26
N VAL A 86 -11.96 43.93 23.76
CA VAL A 86 -11.97 43.16 22.52
C VAL A 86 -13.07 43.74 21.64
N ASN A 87 -12.68 44.21 20.46
CA ASN A 87 -13.58 44.85 19.49
C ASN A 87 -13.63 43.93 18.27
N GLU A 88 -14.59 43.01 18.25
CA GLU A 88 -14.71 42.04 17.16
C GLU A 88 -15.50 42.63 16.00
N PRO A 89 -14.97 42.63 14.76
CA PRO A 89 -15.70 43.15 13.62
C PRO A 89 -16.98 42.34 13.39
N VAL A 90 -18.09 43.05 13.17
CA VAL A 90 -19.37 42.47 12.80
C VAL A 90 -19.33 42.16 11.30
N GLU A 91 -19.44 40.88 10.95
CA GLU A 91 -19.40 40.41 9.57
C GLU A 91 -20.48 41.11 8.69
N GLY A 92 -20.05 41.70 7.57
CA GLY A 92 -20.91 42.43 6.64
C GLY A 92 -21.27 43.87 7.06
N CYS A 93 -20.82 44.32 8.24
CA CYS A 93 -21.01 45.70 8.69
C CYS A 93 -19.91 46.62 8.15
N CYS A 94 -20.25 47.87 7.85
CA CYS A 94 -19.30 48.88 7.40
C CYS A 94 -19.60 50.27 7.95
N VAL A 95 -18.58 51.12 8.03
CA VAL A 95 -18.72 52.55 8.37
C VAL A 95 -18.55 53.42 7.12
N SER A 96 -17.84 52.91 6.11
CA SER A 96 -17.55 53.56 4.85
C SER A 96 -17.39 52.54 3.71
N ASP A 97 -17.47 52.99 2.47
CA ASP A 97 -17.29 52.13 1.28
C ASP A 97 -15.96 51.35 1.29
N LYS A 98 -14.93 51.87 1.97
CA LYS A 98 -13.61 51.21 2.08
C LYS A 98 -13.62 49.96 2.94
N ASP A 99 -14.59 49.84 3.85
CA ASP A 99 -14.72 48.68 4.72
C ASP A 99 -15.39 47.50 3.98
N CYS A 100 -15.85 47.73 2.75
CA CYS A 100 -16.56 46.77 1.92
C CYS A 100 -15.74 46.25 0.74
N ASP A 101 -14.43 46.47 0.70
CA ASP A 101 -13.56 45.93 -0.35
C ASP A 101 -13.61 44.39 -0.33
N ASP A 102 -14.28 43.79 -1.31
CA ASP A 102 -14.38 42.33 -1.46
C ASP A 102 -13.18 41.71 -2.19
N GLY A 103 -12.20 42.54 -2.58
CA GLY A 103 -11.03 42.14 -3.35
C GLY A 103 -11.31 41.92 -4.83
N ASN A 104 -12.52 42.18 -5.32
CA ASN A 104 -12.89 42.13 -6.73
C ASN A 104 -12.84 43.54 -7.34
N PHE A 105 -11.91 43.76 -8.28
CA PHE A 105 -11.76 45.07 -8.92
C PHE A 105 -12.98 45.45 -9.77
N CYS A 106 -13.77 44.46 -10.19
CA CYS A 106 -14.87 44.63 -11.11
C CYS A 106 -16.21 44.89 -10.44
N THR A 107 -16.30 44.79 -9.13
CA THR A 107 -17.46 45.19 -8.36
C THR A 107 -17.27 46.62 -7.86
N LYS A 108 -18.39 47.33 -7.72
CA LYS A 108 -18.39 48.61 -7.02
C LYS A 108 -18.92 48.37 -5.63
N ASP A 109 -18.03 48.42 -4.65
CA ASP A 109 -18.38 48.16 -3.26
C ASP A 109 -18.84 49.46 -2.59
N SER A 110 -19.91 49.37 -1.83
CA SER A 110 -20.50 50.53 -1.16
C SER A 110 -21.08 50.14 0.19
N CYS A 111 -20.90 51.04 1.16
CA CYS A 111 -21.50 50.92 2.46
C CYS A 111 -22.85 51.63 2.47
N VAL A 112 -23.93 50.85 2.50
CA VAL A 112 -25.30 51.39 2.47
C VAL A 112 -25.99 51.02 3.77
N ASP A 113 -26.42 52.03 4.52
CA ASP A 113 -27.10 51.86 5.81
C ASP A 113 -26.34 50.95 6.81
N GLY A 114 -25.00 51.01 6.79
CA GLY A 114 -24.13 50.25 7.68
C GLY A 114 -23.88 48.80 7.24
N THR A 115 -24.28 48.43 6.03
CA THR A 115 -24.06 47.08 5.47
C THR A 115 -23.37 47.15 4.12
N CYS A 116 -22.45 46.23 3.86
CA CYS A 116 -21.77 46.15 2.57
C CYS A 116 -22.69 45.67 1.46
N VAL A 117 -22.67 46.42 0.36
CA VAL A 117 -23.36 46.11 -0.89
C VAL A 117 -22.31 46.05 -2.00
N PHE A 118 -22.15 44.87 -2.60
CA PHE A 118 -21.27 44.63 -3.74
C PHE A 118 -22.06 44.82 -5.04
N GLY A 119 -21.58 45.68 -5.93
CA GLY A 119 -22.24 45.98 -7.20
C GLY A 119 -22.15 44.83 -8.20
N GLU A 120 -22.99 44.89 -9.25
CA GLU A 120 -22.83 43.99 -10.41
C GLU A 120 -21.46 44.18 -11.08
N PRO A 121 -20.84 43.12 -11.60
CA PRO A 121 -19.58 43.21 -12.33
C PRO A 121 -19.66 44.22 -13.48
N LEU A 122 -18.66 45.11 -13.56
CA LEU A 122 -18.56 46.09 -14.64
C LEU A 122 -18.33 45.39 -15.99
N GLU A 123 -19.10 45.77 -17.01
CA GLU A 123 -19.02 45.17 -18.34
C GLU A 123 -17.60 45.27 -18.94
N GLY A 124 -17.04 44.12 -19.32
CA GLY A 124 -15.69 43.99 -19.89
C GLY A 124 -14.55 44.15 -18.89
N CYS A 125 -14.86 44.22 -17.59
CA CYS A 125 -13.89 44.13 -16.52
C CYS A 125 -13.56 42.66 -16.20
N CYS A 126 -12.33 42.43 -15.73
CA CYS A 126 -11.85 41.13 -15.26
C CYS A 126 -10.82 41.31 -14.13
N ASN A 127 -10.61 40.26 -13.36
CA ASN A 127 -9.54 40.09 -12.40
C ASN A 127 -8.49 39.08 -12.91
N GLU A 128 -8.94 38.07 -13.65
CA GLU A 128 -8.12 36.97 -14.15
C GLU A 128 -8.44 36.70 -15.64
N ASP A 129 -7.52 36.04 -16.35
CA ASP A 129 -7.64 35.78 -17.79
C ASP A 129 -8.87 34.90 -18.11
N GLU A 130 -9.23 33.99 -17.20
CA GLU A 130 -10.35 33.05 -17.31
C GLU A 130 -11.73 33.74 -17.31
N GLU A 131 -11.83 34.97 -16.80
CA GLU A 131 -13.06 35.76 -16.83
C GLU A 131 -13.28 36.42 -18.19
N CYS A 132 -12.29 36.37 -19.07
CA CYS A 132 -12.36 36.87 -20.44
C CYS A 132 -12.63 35.72 -21.42
N ASP A 133 -13.79 35.77 -22.09
CA ASP A 133 -14.12 34.86 -23.18
C ASP A 133 -14.91 35.60 -24.26
N ASP A 134 -14.36 35.67 -25.48
CA ASP A 134 -15.03 36.21 -26.66
C ASP A 134 -15.64 35.12 -27.56
N GLY A 135 -15.47 33.84 -27.20
CA GLY A 135 -15.92 32.69 -27.95
C GLY A 135 -15.11 32.39 -29.22
N ASP A 136 -14.02 33.11 -29.49
CA ASP A 136 -13.09 32.76 -30.58
C ASP A 136 -11.93 31.93 -30.01
N PRO A 137 -11.80 30.63 -30.35
CA PRO A 137 -10.70 29.80 -29.87
C PRO A 137 -9.32 30.25 -30.38
N CYS A 138 -9.29 31.21 -31.31
CA CYS A 138 -8.07 31.74 -31.89
C CYS A 138 -7.54 33.00 -31.21
N THR A 139 -8.31 33.64 -30.35
CA THR A 139 -7.87 34.81 -29.58
C THR A 139 -7.25 34.34 -28.27
N TRP A 140 -6.21 35.05 -27.85
CA TRP A 140 -5.64 34.87 -26.52
C TRP A 140 -6.36 35.82 -25.57
N ASN A 141 -7.34 35.28 -24.86
CA ASN A 141 -8.13 36.02 -23.89
C ASN A 141 -7.25 36.40 -22.69
N GLN A 142 -7.00 37.69 -22.53
CA GLN A 142 -6.14 38.21 -21.47
C GLN A 142 -6.84 39.32 -20.68
N CYS A 143 -6.70 39.28 -19.37
CA CYS A 143 -7.10 40.35 -18.48
C CYS A 143 -5.95 41.37 -18.33
N LYS A 144 -5.94 42.42 -19.16
CA LYS A 144 -4.90 43.46 -19.12
C LYS A 144 -5.44 44.73 -18.50
N ASN A 145 -4.86 45.12 -17.35
CA ASN A 145 -5.28 46.29 -16.58
C ASN A 145 -6.78 46.26 -16.24
N HIS A 146 -7.27 45.11 -15.76
CA HIS A 146 -8.66 44.87 -15.40
C HIS A 146 -9.67 45.09 -16.54
N ARG A 147 -9.24 44.79 -17.77
CA ARG A 147 -10.09 44.80 -18.96
C ARG A 147 -9.70 43.65 -19.87
N CYS A 148 -10.72 43.00 -20.43
CA CYS A 148 -10.49 41.94 -21.40
C CYS A 148 -9.87 42.47 -22.70
N ASP A 149 -8.78 41.84 -23.11
CA ASP A 149 -8.06 42.06 -24.36
C ASP A 149 -8.02 40.76 -25.17
N PHE A 150 -8.51 40.83 -26.41
CA PHE A 150 -8.61 39.72 -27.35
C PHE A 150 -7.78 39.97 -28.62
N SER A 151 -6.88 40.97 -28.59
CA SER A 151 -6.15 41.42 -29.79
C SER A 151 -5.00 40.49 -30.21
N GLU A 152 -4.49 39.69 -29.28
CA GLU A 152 -3.42 38.73 -29.53
C GLU A 152 -4.01 37.37 -29.93
N LYS A 153 -3.26 36.61 -30.75
CA LYS A 153 -3.64 35.25 -31.15
C LYS A 153 -3.06 34.25 -30.17
N ASP A 154 -3.82 33.21 -29.81
CA ASP A 154 -3.32 32.15 -28.94
C ASP A 154 -2.19 31.37 -29.66
N PRO A 155 -0.95 31.39 -29.13
CA PRO A 155 0.16 30.67 -29.75
C PRO A 155 0.03 29.14 -29.69
N LYS A 156 -0.85 28.60 -28.84
CA LYS A 156 -1.09 27.16 -28.68
C LYS A 156 -2.10 26.62 -29.70
N VAL A 157 -2.94 27.48 -30.26
CA VAL A 157 -3.99 27.08 -31.19
C VAL A 157 -3.58 27.43 -32.62
N LYS A 158 -3.47 26.41 -33.48
CA LYS A 158 -3.21 26.62 -34.92
C LYS A 158 -4.50 27.00 -35.63
N CYS A 159 -4.69 28.30 -35.80
CA CYS A 159 -5.86 28.88 -36.44
C CYS A 159 -5.81 28.85 -37.95
N CYS A 160 -6.98 28.79 -38.58
CA CYS A 160 -7.10 28.73 -40.03
C CYS A 160 -8.36 29.43 -40.55
N THR A 161 -8.30 29.77 -41.83
CA THR A 161 -9.48 30.23 -42.58
C THR A 161 -9.85 29.27 -43.71
N GLN A 162 -8.95 28.37 -44.06
CA GLN A 162 -9.11 27.36 -45.08
C GLN A 162 -8.13 26.20 -44.86
N ASP A 163 -8.45 25.01 -45.40
CA ASP A 163 -7.67 23.77 -45.23
C ASP A 163 -6.16 23.95 -45.51
N ARG A 164 -5.78 24.73 -46.53
CA ARG A 164 -4.36 24.96 -46.85
C ARG A 164 -3.55 25.65 -45.74
N ASP A 165 -4.22 26.39 -44.85
CA ASP A 165 -3.55 27.08 -43.73
C ASP A 165 -3.09 26.05 -42.67
N CYS A 166 -3.69 24.85 -42.70
CA CYS A 166 -3.43 23.79 -41.76
C CYS A 166 -2.28 22.87 -42.14
N HIS A 167 -1.69 23.06 -43.32
CA HIS A 167 -0.63 22.20 -43.80
C HIS A 167 0.49 22.02 -42.78
N ASP A 168 0.74 20.78 -42.37
CA ASP A 168 1.77 20.38 -41.41
C ASP A 168 3.01 19.78 -42.07
N GLY A 169 2.93 19.49 -43.38
CA GLY A 169 4.01 18.90 -44.15
C GLY A 169 4.04 17.37 -44.11
N GLU A 170 3.12 16.75 -43.38
CA GLU A 170 2.98 15.30 -43.31
C GLU A 170 2.05 14.82 -44.44
N VAL A 171 2.50 13.84 -45.22
CA VAL A 171 1.73 13.33 -46.38
C VAL A 171 0.64 12.35 -45.93
N CYS A 172 0.76 11.82 -44.71
CA CYS A 172 -0.13 10.85 -44.10
C CYS A 172 -1.35 11.47 -43.40
N THR A 173 -1.41 12.80 -43.29
CA THR A 173 -2.54 13.54 -42.72
C THR A 173 -3.37 14.21 -43.82
N THR A 174 -4.67 14.34 -43.57
CA THR A 174 -5.54 15.25 -44.32
C THR A 174 -5.77 16.49 -43.47
N ASP A 175 -5.18 17.61 -43.88
CA ASP A 175 -5.28 18.90 -43.19
C ASP A 175 -6.66 19.54 -43.45
N ARG A 176 -7.45 19.76 -42.40
CA ARG A 176 -8.77 20.38 -42.50
C ARG A 176 -8.90 21.54 -41.53
N CYS A 177 -9.51 22.62 -42.01
CA CYS A 177 -9.94 23.73 -41.17
C CYS A 177 -11.39 23.48 -40.74
N ILE A 178 -11.61 23.13 -39.47
CA ILE A 178 -12.93 22.88 -38.90
C ILE A 178 -13.14 23.90 -37.80
N ASP A 179 -14.22 24.68 -37.89
CA ASP A 179 -14.59 25.71 -36.93
C ASP A 179 -13.44 26.71 -36.59
N GLY A 180 -12.61 27.03 -37.60
CA GLY A 180 -11.50 27.99 -37.47
C GLY A 180 -10.20 27.41 -36.89
N ILE A 181 -10.19 26.13 -36.55
CA ILE A 181 -9.04 25.41 -35.97
C ILE A 181 -8.53 24.36 -36.95
N CYS A 182 -7.22 24.16 -36.97
CA CYS A 182 -6.60 23.11 -37.76
C CYS A 182 -6.74 21.72 -37.14
N HIS A 183 -7.22 20.78 -37.96
CA HIS A 183 -7.29 19.36 -37.67
C HIS A 183 -6.48 18.60 -38.71
N ASN A 184 -5.47 17.85 -38.27
CA ASN A 184 -4.67 17.00 -39.13
C ASN A 184 -5.14 15.56 -38.94
N ILE A 185 -5.96 15.08 -39.87
CA ILE A 185 -6.72 13.84 -39.69
C ILE A 185 -5.97 12.70 -40.38
N VAL A 186 -5.58 11.68 -39.62
CA VAL A 186 -5.10 10.40 -40.16
C VAL A 186 -6.32 9.55 -40.52
N ALA A 187 -6.36 9.00 -41.74
CA ALA A 187 -7.48 8.17 -42.17
C ALA A 187 -7.51 6.82 -41.42
N GLU A 188 -8.69 6.21 -41.31
CA GLU A 188 -8.86 4.92 -40.63
C GLU A 188 -8.04 3.82 -41.33
N GLY A 189 -7.11 3.20 -40.58
CA GLY A 189 -6.17 2.20 -41.09
C GLY A 189 -4.87 2.77 -41.67
N ASP A 190 -4.70 4.09 -41.66
CA ASP A 190 -3.46 4.78 -41.99
C ASP A 190 -2.66 5.16 -40.73
N CYS A 191 -1.40 5.53 -40.91
CA CYS A 191 -0.50 5.97 -39.85
C CYS A 191 0.55 6.94 -40.38
N CYS A 192 1.06 7.80 -39.50
CA CYS A 192 2.25 8.62 -39.71
C CYS A 192 3.46 8.06 -38.94
N PHE A 193 3.19 7.50 -37.75
CA PHE A 193 4.16 6.95 -36.83
C PHE A 193 3.69 5.61 -36.28
N ASP A 194 4.61 4.81 -35.75
CA ASP A 194 4.30 3.51 -35.12
C ASP A 194 3.28 3.67 -33.97
N SER A 195 3.28 4.82 -33.29
CA SER A 195 2.33 5.14 -32.22
C SER A 195 0.88 5.32 -32.67
N ASP A 196 0.64 5.59 -33.96
CA ASP A 196 -0.70 5.72 -34.52
C ASP A 196 -1.35 4.34 -34.72
N CYS A 197 -0.52 3.29 -34.74
CA CYS A 197 -0.97 1.92 -34.86
C CYS A 197 -1.29 1.33 -33.49
N VAL A 198 -2.48 0.74 -33.38
CA VAL A 198 -2.94 0.09 -32.16
C VAL A 198 -2.76 -1.42 -32.29
N ALA A 199 -1.94 -2.00 -31.41
CA ALA A 199 -1.79 -3.45 -31.33
C ALA A 199 -3.09 -4.10 -30.82
N PRO A 200 -3.59 -5.17 -31.47
CA PRO A 200 -4.81 -5.86 -31.04
C PRO A 200 -4.62 -6.64 -29.73
N ASP A 201 -3.39 -7.06 -29.42
CA ASP A 201 -3.03 -7.74 -28.17
C ASP A 201 -1.53 -7.59 -27.86
N ILE A 202 -1.12 -8.06 -26.68
CA ILE A 202 0.27 -8.00 -26.18
C ILE A 202 1.28 -8.78 -27.05
N CYS A 203 0.79 -9.72 -27.85
CA CYS A 203 1.58 -10.58 -28.73
C CYS A 203 1.71 -10.08 -30.16
N THR A 204 1.15 -8.91 -30.43
CA THR A 204 1.20 -8.30 -31.75
C THR A 204 2.03 -7.03 -31.67
N GLU A 205 3.12 -6.99 -32.43
CA GLU A 205 3.84 -5.74 -32.70
C GLU A 205 3.19 -5.06 -33.89
N VAL A 206 3.09 -3.74 -33.82
CA VAL A 206 2.56 -2.91 -34.90
C VAL A 206 3.60 -1.92 -35.34
N LYS A 207 3.64 -1.65 -36.64
CA LYS A 207 4.57 -0.70 -37.24
C LYS A 207 3.90 0.06 -38.37
N CYS A 208 4.22 1.34 -38.48
CA CYS A 208 3.84 2.13 -39.63
C CYS A 208 4.80 1.88 -40.80
N THR A 209 4.24 1.53 -41.96
CA THR A 209 5.01 1.26 -43.19
C THR A 209 5.27 2.54 -43.98
N SER A 210 6.18 2.48 -44.95
CA SER A 210 6.44 3.59 -45.88
C SER A 210 5.26 3.95 -46.79
N GLU A 211 4.21 3.11 -46.81
CA GLU A 211 2.95 3.37 -47.52
C GLU A 211 1.88 3.96 -46.59
N ASN A 212 2.26 4.41 -45.39
CA ASN A 212 1.39 4.97 -44.35
C ASN A 212 0.31 3.98 -43.88
N LYS A 213 0.62 2.68 -43.88
CA LYS A 213 -0.28 1.62 -43.41
C LYS A 213 0.28 0.94 -42.17
N CYS A 214 -0.59 0.63 -41.22
CA CYS A 214 -0.24 -0.20 -40.06
C CYS A 214 -0.08 -1.66 -40.47
N GLU A 215 1.13 -2.20 -40.30
CA GLU A 215 1.43 -3.62 -40.42
C GLU A 215 1.54 -4.23 -39.03
N SER A 216 1.06 -5.47 -38.88
CA SER A 216 1.14 -6.21 -37.62
C SER A 216 1.98 -7.47 -37.79
N THR A 217 2.83 -7.76 -36.81
CA THR A 217 3.67 -8.96 -36.76
C THR A 217 3.50 -9.64 -35.42
N TYR A 218 3.35 -10.96 -35.43
CA TYR A 218 3.22 -11.74 -34.20
C TYR A 218 4.59 -11.96 -33.53
N LYS A 219 4.69 -11.66 -32.24
CA LYS A 219 5.89 -11.90 -31.42
C LYS A 219 6.11 -13.39 -31.20
N PRO A 220 7.26 -13.96 -31.60
CA PRO A 220 7.57 -15.36 -31.31
C PRO A 220 7.62 -15.63 -29.80
N ASN A 221 7.13 -16.79 -29.35
CA ASN A 221 7.07 -17.21 -27.94
C ASN A 221 6.23 -16.32 -27.01
N CYS A 222 5.41 -15.43 -27.57
CA CYS A 222 4.46 -14.67 -26.77
C CYS A 222 3.23 -15.51 -26.40
N CYS A 223 2.62 -15.22 -25.26
CA CYS A 223 1.40 -15.85 -24.80
C CYS A 223 0.38 -14.82 -24.28
N ARG A 224 -0.91 -15.15 -24.40
CA ARG A 224 -2.00 -14.41 -23.73
C ARG A 224 -2.56 -15.16 -22.53
N ASN A 225 -2.26 -16.45 -22.44
CA ASN A 225 -2.64 -17.35 -21.36
C ASN A 225 -1.74 -18.59 -21.38
N ASP A 226 -1.78 -19.38 -20.30
CA ASP A 226 -0.92 -20.55 -20.10
C ASP A 226 -1.07 -21.62 -21.21
N PHE A 227 -2.25 -21.74 -21.84
CA PHE A 227 -2.51 -22.75 -22.87
C PHE A 227 -1.84 -22.44 -24.22
N GLU A 228 -1.43 -21.20 -24.45
CA GLU A 228 -0.67 -20.82 -25.65
C GLU A 228 0.81 -21.19 -25.52
N CYS A 229 1.28 -21.50 -24.30
CA CYS A 229 2.65 -21.93 -24.08
C CYS A 229 2.82 -23.42 -24.38
N VAL A 230 3.93 -23.75 -25.05
CA VAL A 230 4.29 -25.16 -25.31
C VAL A 230 4.65 -25.82 -23.99
N GLU A 231 3.85 -26.80 -23.56
CA GLU A 231 4.15 -27.61 -22.37
C GLU A 231 5.49 -28.33 -22.51
N LYS A 232 6.29 -28.31 -21.45
CA LYS A 232 7.55 -29.05 -21.35
C LYS A 232 7.46 -30.02 -20.17
N PRO A 233 7.79 -31.31 -20.33
CA PRO A 233 7.56 -32.32 -19.29
C PRO A 233 8.23 -31.99 -17.94
N CYS A 234 9.40 -31.37 -17.96
CA CYS A 234 10.16 -30.98 -16.77
C CYS A 234 9.91 -29.55 -16.26
N ASN A 235 8.95 -28.82 -16.82
CA ASN A 235 8.68 -27.46 -16.37
C ASN A 235 7.18 -27.25 -16.22
N ASP A 236 6.77 -26.70 -15.09
CA ASP A 236 5.50 -25.99 -15.04
C ASP A 236 5.64 -24.72 -15.89
N VAL A 237 4.57 -24.34 -16.57
CA VAL A 237 4.56 -23.19 -17.47
C VAL A 237 3.49 -22.19 -17.04
N SER A 238 3.85 -20.92 -17.08
CA SER A 238 2.93 -19.82 -16.77
C SER A 238 3.17 -18.66 -17.71
N CYS A 239 2.10 -18.06 -18.19
CA CYS A 239 2.13 -16.86 -19.00
C CYS A 239 2.18 -15.63 -18.11
N ILE A 240 3.27 -14.88 -18.17
CA ILE A 240 3.47 -13.67 -17.37
C ILE A 240 3.82 -12.53 -18.32
N GLU A 241 2.97 -11.50 -18.36
CA GLU A 241 3.19 -10.27 -19.14
C GLU A 241 3.50 -10.50 -20.63
N GLY A 242 2.95 -11.56 -21.22
CA GLY A 242 3.21 -11.90 -22.62
C GLY A 242 4.30 -12.94 -22.82
N ASP A 243 5.04 -13.33 -21.78
CA ASP A 243 6.14 -14.29 -21.87
C ASP A 243 5.78 -15.65 -21.24
N CYS A 244 6.09 -16.74 -21.94
CA CYS A 244 6.02 -18.09 -21.39
C CYS A 244 7.19 -18.35 -20.43
N ILE A 245 6.91 -18.29 -19.13
CA ILE A 245 7.88 -18.57 -18.07
C ILE A 245 7.82 -20.05 -17.71
N TYR A 246 8.97 -20.70 -17.74
CA TYR A 246 9.12 -22.13 -17.48
C TYR A 246 9.83 -22.37 -16.15
N THR A 247 9.10 -22.83 -15.14
CA THR A 247 9.67 -23.17 -13.83
C THR A 247 9.97 -24.66 -13.73
N PRO A 248 11.20 -25.08 -13.40
CA PRO A 248 11.53 -26.50 -13.29
C PRO A 248 10.64 -27.23 -12.28
N ARG A 249 10.10 -28.37 -12.68
CA ARG A 249 9.36 -29.27 -11.78
C ARG A 249 10.35 -29.97 -10.85
N ALA A 250 10.01 -30.01 -9.56
CA ALA A 250 10.80 -30.74 -8.58
C ALA A 250 10.91 -32.23 -8.95
N ASN A 251 12.09 -32.81 -8.78
CA ASN A 251 12.43 -34.20 -9.11
C ASN A 251 12.34 -34.57 -10.60
N CYS A 252 12.28 -33.62 -11.53
CA CYS A 252 12.44 -33.93 -12.95
C CYS A 252 13.93 -34.06 -13.32
N CYS A 253 14.23 -34.90 -14.31
CA CYS A 253 15.59 -35.18 -14.77
C CYS A 253 15.61 -35.58 -16.25
N HIS A 254 16.73 -35.37 -16.92
CA HIS A 254 17.01 -35.90 -18.26
C HIS A 254 18.03 -37.05 -18.20
N GLN A 255 18.84 -37.08 -17.14
CA GLN A 255 19.86 -38.08 -16.87
C GLN A 255 20.05 -38.24 -15.35
N ASP A 256 20.67 -39.34 -14.94
CA ASP A 256 20.93 -39.65 -13.51
C ASP A 256 21.69 -38.54 -12.78
N ALA A 257 22.59 -37.84 -13.49
CA ALA A 257 23.37 -36.74 -12.92
C ALA A 257 22.49 -35.56 -12.48
N ASP A 258 21.34 -35.35 -13.11
CA ASP A 258 20.44 -34.24 -12.78
C ASP A 258 19.76 -34.46 -11.42
N CYS A 259 19.72 -35.70 -10.93
CA CYS A 259 19.12 -36.04 -9.65
C CYS A 259 19.94 -35.63 -8.43
N ASN A 260 21.22 -35.27 -8.63
CA ASN A 260 22.14 -34.80 -7.58
C ASN A 260 22.17 -35.69 -6.31
N ASP A 261 21.80 -36.97 -6.46
CA ASP A 261 21.72 -37.95 -5.38
C ASP A 261 22.21 -39.29 -5.94
N PRO A 262 23.32 -39.86 -5.43
CA PRO A 262 23.87 -41.12 -5.92
C PRO A 262 22.90 -42.30 -5.79
N CYS A 263 21.88 -42.18 -4.95
CA CYS A 263 20.83 -43.15 -4.75
C CYS A 263 19.55 -42.89 -5.55
N LYS A 264 19.52 -41.83 -6.35
CA LYS A 264 18.46 -41.64 -7.35
C LYS A 264 19.00 -41.91 -8.75
N GLU A 265 18.14 -42.45 -9.59
CA GLU A 265 18.34 -42.60 -11.03
C GLU A 265 17.17 -41.95 -11.76
N CYS A 266 17.42 -41.51 -12.99
CA CYS A 266 16.39 -40.89 -13.79
C CYS A 266 15.52 -41.95 -14.45
N ASN A 267 14.27 -42.09 -14.01
CA ASN A 267 13.31 -42.94 -14.68
C ASN A 267 12.74 -42.22 -15.91
N THR A 268 13.47 -42.32 -17.02
CA THR A 268 13.00 -41.82 -18.32
C THR A 268 11.99 -42.81 -18.89
N SER A 269 10.70 -42.49 -18.82
CA SER A 269 9.67 -43.42 -19.30
C SER A 269 9.69 -43.59 -20.83
N VAL A 270 10.09 -42.58 -21.62
CA VAL A 270 10.44 -42.71 -23.04
C VAL A 270 11.28 -41.48 -23.47
N GLY A 271 12.59 -41.66 -23.68
CA GLY A 271 13.40 -40.84 -24.60
C GLY A 271 13.37 -39.31 -24.46
N GLY A 272 13.65 -38.77 -23.28
CA GLY A 272 13.93 -37.33 -23.11
C GLY A 272 14.00 -36.95 -21.64
N ASP A 273 12.83 -36.92 -21.00
CA ASP A 273 12.61 -36.37 -19.66
C ASP A 273 11.98 -37.45 -18.76
N GLY A 274 12.34 -37.46 -17.48
CA GLY A 274 11.93 -38.45 -16.49
C GLY A 274 11.86 -37.87 -15.09
N TYR A 275 11.62 -38.74 -14.11
CA TYR A 275 11.62 -38.36 -12.71
C TYR A 275 12.72 -39.10 -11.96
N CYS A 276 13.36 -38.43 -11.00
CA CYS A 276 14.36 -39.01 -10.13
C CYS A 276 13.70 -40.02 -9.19
N VAL A 277 13.92 -41.31 -9.44
CA VAL A 277 13.43 -42.41 -8.62
C VAL A 277 14.57 -43.00 -7.81
N LEU A 278 14.24 -43.65 -6.69
CA LEU A 278 15.24 -44.34 -5.88
C LEU A 278 15.76 -45.58 -6.60
N LYS A 279 17.08 -45.76 -6.64
CA LYS A 279 17.71 -46.97 -7.15
C LYS A 279 17.28 -48.16 -6.30
N ASN A 280 16.89 -49.25 -6.95
CA ASN A 280 16.55 -50.49 -6.27
C ASN A 280 17.80 -51.31 -5.91
N THR A 281 18.71 -50.71 -5.14
CA THR A 281 19.91 -51.36 -4.62
C THR A 281 19.96 -51.29 -3.10
N PRO A 282 20.54 -52.30 -2.41
CA PRO A 282 20.57 -52.35 -0.94
C PRO A 282 21.19 -51.11 -0.29
N GLU A 283 22.25 -50.56 -0.88
CA GLU A 283 22.94 -49.34 -0.44
C GLU A 283 22.11 -48.05 -0.61
N CYS A 284 21.01 -48.12 -1.36
CA CYS A 284 20.14 -47.00 -1.66
C CYS A 284 18.72 -47.19 -1.11
N CYS A 285 18.56 -48.02 -0.08
CA CYS A 285 17.27 -48.13 0.59
C CYS A 285 16.96 -46.89 1.45
N VAL A 286 15.68 -46.55 1.50
CA VAL A 286 15.15 -45.48 2.36
C VAL A 286 14.50 -46.13 3.57
N ALA A 287 15.02 -45.84 4.76
CA ALA A 287 14.38 -46.17 6.01
C ALA A 287 13.45 -45.02 6.39
N GLU A 288 12.15 -45.30 6.40
CA GLU A 288 11.14 -44.40 6.94
C GLU A 288 11.04 -44.62 8.45
N ILE A 289 11.36 -43.58 9.21
CA ILE A 289 11.34 -43.60 10.68
C ILE A 289 9.95 -43.28 11.18
N TYR A 290 9.30 -42.29 10.57
CA TYR A 290 7.98 -41.83 10.98
C TYR A 290 7.21 -41.25 9.79
N ARG A 291 5.89 -41.43 9.79
CA ARG A 291 4.98 -40.78 8.85
C ARG A 291 3.65 -40.51 9.53
N THR A 292 3.08 -39.34 9.24
CA THR A 292 1.69 -39.03 9.54
C THR A 292 1.10 -38.13 8.45
N ASP A 293 -0.14 -38.40 8.07
CA ASP A 293 -0.99 -37.55 7.24
C ASP A 293 -1.90 -36.67 8.10
N PHE A 294 -1.72 -36.68 9.42
CA PHE A 294 -2.58 -36.00 10.40
C PHE A 294 -4.09 -36.26 10.21
N SER A 295 -4.46 -37.47 9.78
CA SER A 295 -5.81 -38.02 9.93
C SER A 295 -6.25 -38.12 11.41
N SER A 296 -5.28 -38.08 12.34
CA SER A 296 -5.46 -37.89 13.78
C SER A 296 -4.18 -37.29 14.39
N MET A 297 -4.21 -36.90 15.67
CA MET A 297 -3.03 -36.37 16.39
C MET A 297 -1.87 -37.38 16.48
N GLY A 298 -2.16 -38.67 16.33
CA GLY A 298 -1.16 -39.73 16.36
C GLY A 298 -0.33 -39.72 17.65
N GLU A 299 0.99 -39.70 17.50
CA GLU A 299 1.97 -39.71 18.60
C GLU A 299 2.37 -38.30 19.06
N PHE A 300 1.84 -37.26 18.43
CA PHE A 300 2.13 -35.89 18.83
C PHE A 300 1.44 -35.56 20.15
N THR A 301 2.18 -34.90 21.03
CA THR A 301 1.66 -34.28 22.25
C THR A 301 1.61 -32.78 22.04
N VAL A 302 0.47 -32.15 22.37
CA VAL A 302 0.26 -30.72 22.15
C VAL A 302 0.16 -29.97 23.47
N ALA A 303 0.77 -28.78 23.53
CA ALA A 303 0.70 -27.88 24.67
C ALA A 303 0.77 -26.42 24.20
N PRO A 304 0.16 -25.47 24.93
CA PRO A 304 0.38 -24.05 24.69
C PRO A 304 1.83 -23.66 25.02
N LEU A 305 2.30 -22.53 24.50
CA LEU A 305 3.57 -21.95 24.91
C LEU A 305 3.45 -21.38 26.33
N ASP A 306 4.35 -21.82 27.21
CA ASP A 306 4.45 -21.32 28.59
C ASP A 306 5.31 -20.05 28.61
N LYS A 307 4.69 -18.93 28.24
CA LYS A 307 5.28 -17.59 28.23
C LYS A 307 4.36 -16.61 28.93
N GLU A 308 4.94 -15.65 29.66
CA GLU A 308 4.17 -14.59 30.31
C GLU A 308 3.37 -13.80 29.27
N GLY A 309 2.07 -13.62 29.51
CA GLY A 309 1.16 -12.92 28.60
C GLY A 309 0.58 -13.77 27.47
N TYR A 310 0.99 -15.03 27.31
CA TYR A 310 0.43 -15.93 26.29
C TYR A 310 -0.87 -16.59 26.80
N LEU A 311 -1.84 -16.68 25.91
CA LEU A 311 -3.08 -17.40 26.12
C LEU A 311 -2.84 -18.91 26.06
N THR A 312 -3.63 -19.68 26.83
CA THR A 312 -3.57 -21.15 26.83
C THR A 312 -4.33 -21.79 25.66
N SER A 313 -4.96 -20.99 24.80
CA SER A 313 -5.73 -21.41 23.63
C SER A 313 -5.59 -20.33 22.55
N PRO A 314 -5.48 -20.70 21.26
CA PRO A 314 -5.52 -22.06 20.71
C PRO A 314 -4.27 -22.89 21.03
N VAL A 315 -4.42 -24.21 20.93
CA VAL A 315 -3.33 -25.19 20.89
C VAL A 315 -3.41 -25.95 19.57
N TRP A 316 -2.33 -26.58 19.13
CA TRP A 316 -2.34 -27.46 17.96
C TRP A 316 -3.47 -28.49 18.03
N ASN A 317 -4.22 -28.64 16.95
CA ASN A 317 -5.39 -29.51 16.86
C ASN A 317 -5.52 -30.10 15.45
N ILE A 318 -6.46 -31.03 15.27
CA ILE A 318 -6.75 -31.62 13.95
C ILE A 318 -7.90 -30.87 13.33
N ASP A 319 -7.73 -30.47 12.07
CA ASP A 319 -8.70 -29.68 11.33
C ASP A 319 -8.99 -30.31 9.95
N THR A 320 -10.24 -30.19 9.50
CA THR A 320 -10.72 -30.75 8.23
C THR A 320 -10.90 -29.70 7.13
N HIS A 321 -10.58 -28.43 7.39
CA HIS A 321 -10.78 -27.35 6.42
C HIS A 321 -9.81 -27.45 5.25
N ARG A 322 -8.55 -27.81 5.53
CA ARG A 322 -7.48 -27.89 4.53
C ARG A 322 -6.61 -29.12 4.81
N SER A 323 -6.26 -29.83 3.75
CA SER A 323 -5.30 -30.93 3.79
C SER A 323 -4.74 -31.12 2.38
N VAL A 324 -3.49 -31.57 2.28
CA VAL A 324 -2.93 -32.17 1.07
C VAL A 324 -3.45 -33.60 0.93
N SER A 325 -3.41 -34.36 2.03
CA SER A 325 -3.91 -35.73 2.10
C SER A 325 -5.20 -35.78 2.95
N PRO A 326 -6.38 -35.99 2.36
CA PRO A 326 -7.64 -36.06 3.11
C PRO A 326 -7.61 -37.15 4.19
N PRO A 327 -8.34 -36.98 5.32
CA PRO A 327 -9.43 -36.03 5.51
C PRO A 327 -9.09 -34.76 6.30
N SER A 328 -7.90 -34.65 6.87
CA SER A 328 -7.56 -33.58 7.83
C SER A 328 -6.07 -33.28 7.84
N SER A 329 -5.69 -32.18 8.49
CA SER A 329 -4.29 -31.84 8.75
C SER A 329 -4.10 -31.28 10.16
N LEU A 330 -2.84 -31.09 10.58
CA LEU A 330 -2.51 -30.49 11.86
C LEU A 330 -2.61 -28.96 11.75
N TYR A 331 -3.40 -28.34 12.61
CA TYR A 331 -3.74 -26.92 12.56
C TYR A 331 -3.37 -26.19 13.84
N PHE A 332 -2.81 -24.99 13.70
CA PHE A 332 -2.68 -24.04 14.80
C PHE A 332 -3.64 -22.86 14.60
N GLY A 333 -4.72 -22.89 15.38
CA GLY A 333 -5.79 -21.88 15.43
C GLY A 333 -7.04 -22.48 16.05
N ASP A 334 -8.14 -21.74 16.08
CA ASP A 334 -9.44 -22.23 16.53
C ASP A 334 -10.19 -22.92 15.38
N PRO A 335 -10.41 -24.24 15.41
CA PRO A 335 -11.05 -24.99 14.30
C PRO A 335 -12.53 -24.64 14.11
N SER A 336 -13.18 -23.98 15.08
CA SER A 336 -14.58 -23.56 14.94
C SER A 336 -14.73 -22.27 14.14
N THR A 337 -13.80 -21.34 14.30
CA THR A 337 -13.82 -20.02 13.67
C THR A 337 -12.81 -19.88 12.54
N HIS A 338 -11.84 -20.79 12.46
CA HIS A 338 -10.63 -20.73 11.62
C HIS A 338 -9.90 -19.40 11.78
N ARG A 339 -9.80 -18.93 13.03
CA ARG A 339 -9.05 -17.74 13.41
C ARG A 339 -7.88 -18.12 14.29
N LEU A 340 -6.75 -17.44 14.06
CA LEU A 340 -5.56 -17.57 14.87
C LEU A 340 -5.75 -16.93 16.25
N TYR A 341 -6.38 -15.76 16.28
CA TYR A 341 -6.58 -14.95 17.47
C TYR A 341 -8.04 -15.01 17.93
N PRO A 342 -8.31 -15.03 19.25
CA PRO A 342 -9.65 -14.78 19.76
C PRO A 342 -10.06 -13.31 19.51
N ASP A 343 -11.36 -13.04 19.53
CA ASP A 343 -11.90 -11.68 19.31
C ASP A 343 -11.38 -10.65 20.33
N SER A 344 -10.92 -11.11 21.49
CA SER A 344 -10.31 -10.27 22.52
C SER A 344 -8.86 -9.86 22.23
N GLY A 345 -8.22 -10.43 21.20
CA GLY A 345 -6.78 -10.31 20.96
C GLY A 345 -5.94 -11.09 21.98
N GLY A 346 -4.61 -10.93 21.90
CA GLY A 346 -3.63 -11.53 22.81
C GLY A 346 -2.61 -12.45 22.13
N TYR A 347 -1.49 -12.69 22.79
CA TYR A 347 -0.43 -13.57 22.30
C TYR A 347 -0.85 -15.04 22.39
N VAL A 348 -0.61 -15.79 21.33
CA VAL A 348 -0.93 -17.21 21.20
C VAL A 348 0.29 -17.99 20.75
N GLY A 349 0.39 -19.24 21.16
CA GLY A 349 1.46 -20.10 20.71
C GLY A 349 1.31 -21.50 21.26
N GLY A 350 1.92 -22.46 20.58
CA GLY A 350 1.91 -23.83 21.05
C GLY A 350 2.93 -24.70 20.37
N ARG A 351 3.16 -25.85 20.99
CA ARG A 351 4.07 -26.89 20.54
C ARG A 351 3.30 -28.17 20.29
N ALA A 352 3.50 -28.78 19.12
CA ALA A 352 3.19 -30.18 18.86
C ALA A 352 4.53 -30.94 18.87
N THR A 353 4.68 -31.89 19.78
CA THR A 353 5.93 -32.60 20.04
C THR A 353 5.78 -34.09 19.75
N LEU A 354 6.59 -34.59 18.83
CA LEU A 354 6.84 -36.01 18.61
C LEU A 354 8.12 -36.40 19.35
N ARG A 355 8.01 -37.35 20.29
CA ARG A 355 9.12 -37.70 21.18
C ARG A 355 9.86 -38.96 20.74
N ASN A 356 11.12 -39.05 21.15
CA ASN A 356 11.96 -40.26 21.00
C ASN A 356 12.07 -40.77 19.56
N VAL A 357 12.21 -39.86 18.59
CA VAL A 357 12.45 -40.21 17.19
C VAL A 357 13.85 -40.81 17.05
N ASP A 358 13.91 -42.10 16.78
CA ASP A 358 15.16 -42.84 16.64
C ASP A 358 15.76 -42.67 15.22
N LEU A 359 16.74 -41.77 15.09
CA LEU A 359 17.48 -41.55 13.85
C LEU A 359 18.70 -42.48 13.73
N SER A 360 18.91 -43.41 14.66
CA SER A 360 20.05 -44.33 14.67
C SER A 360 19.99 -45.40 13.59
N ARG A 361 18.89 -45.49 12.86
CA ARG A 361 18.67 -46.45 11.77
C ARG A 361 18.86 -45.84 10.38
N THR A 362 19.24 -44.56 10.33
CA THR A 362 19.37 -43.81 9.08
C THR A 362 20.69 -43.05 8.96
N ASN A 363 21.24 -43.05 7.75
CA ASN A 363 22.26 -42.14 7.27
C ASN A 363 21.57 -40.96 6.56
N ASP A 364 22.07 -39.73 6.76
CA ASP A 364 21.49 -38.50 6.19
C ASP A 364 19.96 -38.36 6.41
N PRO A 365 19.47 -38.38 7.66
CA PRO A 365 18.05 -38.22 7.95
C PRO A 365 17.53 -36.86 7.49
N LYS A 366 16.28 -36.85 7.02
CA LYS A 366 15.52 -35.69 6.54
C LYS A 366 14.11 -35.73 7.12
N LEU A 367 13.54 -34.54 7.29
CA LEU A 367 12.14 -34.35 7.61
C LEU A 367 11.47 -33.59 6.45
N GLU A 368 10.41 -34.16 5.92
CA GLU A 368 9.53 -33.52 4.94
C GLU A 368 8.17 -33.23 5.56
N LEU A 369 7.58 -32.09 5.21
CA LEU A 369 6.23 -31.70 5.61
C LEU A 369 5.66 -30.69 4.61
N GLN A 370 4.33 -30.68 4.46
CA GLN A 370 3.59 -29.68 3.71
C GLN A 370 3.13 -28.58 4.66
N ILE A 371 3.33 -27.31 4.29
CA ILE A 371 2.94 -26.16 5.13
C ILE A 371 2.02 -25.24 4.32
N TYR A 372 0.81 -25.01 4.81
CA TYR A 372 -0.09 -23.99 4.28
C TYR A 372 -0.13 -22.80 5.22
N ARG A 373 -0.01 -21.63 4.63
CA ARG A 373 -0.12 -20.36 5.35
C ARG A 373 -0.99 -19.40 4.54
N ASP A 374 -2.00 -18.87 5.21
CA ASP A 374 -2.94 -17.93 4.62
C ASP A 374 -2.26 -16.60 4.29
N GLY A 375 -2.63 -16.00 3.16
CA GLY A 375 -2.00 -14.82 2.60
C GLY A 375 -2.13 -13.55 3.45
N SER A 376 -3.06 -13.55 4.41
CA SER A 376 -3.26 -12.46 5.37
C SER A 376 -2.22 -12.41 6.50
N SER A 377 -1.44 -13.49 6.71
CA SER A 377 -0.47 -13.57 7.80
C SER A 377 0.83 -12.81 7.50
N ARG A 378 1.34 -12.01 8.47
CA ARG A 378 2.59 -11.25 8.33
C ARG A 378 3.81 -12.16 8.51
N THR A 379 4.81 -12.03 7.64
CA THR A 379 5.95 -12.97 7.53
C THR A 379 7.01 -12.83 8.63
N THR A 380 7.05 -11.71 9.35
CA THR A 380 8.13 -11.42 10.32
C THR A 380 7.72 -11.46 11.79
N MET A 381 6.43 -11.66 12.10
CA MET A 381 5.92 -11.63 13.48
C MET A 381 5.32 -12.99 13.91
N ASP A 382 4.56 -13.66 13.04
CA ASP A 382 4.03 -14.99 13.35
C ASP A 382 4.99 -16.07 12.85
N VAL A 383 5.64 -16.78 13.77
CA VAL A 383 6.76 -17.68 13.46
C VAL A 383 6.34 -19.13 13.64
N LEU A 384 6.35 -19.87 12.53
CA LEU A 384 6.37 -21.33 12.57
C LEU A 384 7.83 -21.80 12.57
N SER A 385 8.17 -22.70 13.48
CA SER A 385 9.49 -23.33 13.57
C SER A 385 9.40 -24.84 13.65
N VAL A 386 10.33 -25.52 12.98
CA VAL A 386 10.63 -26.94 13.23
C VAL A 386 11.90 -26.99 14.06
N ILE A 387 11.78 -27.47 15.28
CA ILE A 387 12.84 -27.50 16.27
C ILE A 387 13.17 -28.97 16.58
N VAL A 388 14.46 -29.28 16.64
CA VAL A 388 14.95 -30.57 17.09
C VAL A 388 15.47 -30.40 18.52
N VAL A 389 15.03 -31.26 19.43
CA VAL A 389 15.56 -31.32 20.79
C VAL A 389 16.40 -32.58 20.93
N SER A 390 17.70 -32.41 21.24
CA SER A 390 18.64 -33.50 21.48
C SER A 390 19.37 -33.23 22.78
N ASP A 391 19.42 -34.21 23.69
CA ASP A 391 20.06 -34.09 25.01
C ASP A 391 19.61 -32.85 25.81
N GLY A 392 18.34 -32.46 25.65
CA GLY A 392 17.74 -31.27 26.26
C GLY A 392 18.10 -29.94 25.60
N GLN A 393 18.91 -29.93 24.54
CA GLN A 393 19.22 -28.74 23.76
C GLN A 393 18.27 -28.59 22.58
N GLU A 394 17.62 -27.42 22.47
CA GLU A 394 16.77 -27.07 21.34
C GLU A 394 17.61 -26.45 20.20
N THR A 395 17.43 -26.95 18.98
CA THR A 395 18.03 -26.39 17.76
C THR A 395 16.93 -26.14 16.72
N PRO A 396 16.66 -24.88 16.34
CA PRO A 396 15.74 -24.60 15.24
C PRO A 396 16.37 -25.04 13.92
N MET A 397 15.72 -25.96 13.22
CA MET A 397 16.19 -26.50 11.94
C MET A 397 15.54 -25.81 10.74
N TRP A 398 14.38 -25.21 10.95
CA TRP A 398 13.65 -24.45 9.94
C TRP A 398 12.76 -23.41 10.63
N THR A 399 12.64 -22.23 10.03
CA THR A 399 11.72 -21.18 10.47
C THR A 399 11.02 -20.54 9.27
N SER A 400 9.81 -20.05 9.47
CA SER A 400 9.08 -19.28 8.45
C SER A 400 9.66 -17.88 8.20
N ILE A 401 10.55 -17.38 9.07
CA ILE A 401 11.24 -16.10 8.87
C ILE A 401 12.31 -16.24 7.78
N SER A 402 13.07 -17.34 7.82
CA SER A 402 14.19 -17.59 6.91
C SER A 402 13.78 -18.28 5.61
N ASN A 403 12.56 -18.80 5.52
CA ASN A 403 12.07 -19.58 4.38
C ASN A 403 10.74 -19.02 3.90
N LEU A 404 10.76 -18.37 2.72
CA LEU A 404 9.58 -17.81 2.10
C LEU A 404 8.62 -18.93 1.66
N LEU A 405 7.37 -18.81 2.06
CA LEU A 405 6.28 -19.69 1.63
C LEU A 405 5.43 -18.97 0.60
N THR A 406 5.05 -19.67 -0.47
CA THR A 406 4.01 -19.18 -1.38
C THR A 406 2.70 -19.15 -0.62
N LYS A 407 2.04 -17.98 -0.60
CA LYS A 407 0.77 -17.79 0.09
C LYS A 407 -0.34 -18.62 -0.55
N ASP A 408 -1.33 -19.00 0.26
CA ASP A 408 -2.58 -19.63 -0.16
C ASP A 408 -2.44 -20.98 -0.88
N LYS A 409 -1.30 -21.65 -0.69
CA LYS A 409 -1.01 -23.00 -1.20
C LYS A 409 -0.17 -23.77 -0.18
N PHE A 410 -0.26 -25.09 -0.19
CA PHE A 410 0.67 -25.94 0.55
C PHE A 410 2.07 -25.92 -0.10
N ASN A 411 3.08 -25.72 0.72
CA ASN A 411 4.48 -25.67 0.34
C ASN A 411 5.20 -26.88 0.93
N LEU A 412 5.79 -27.73 0.09
CA LEU A 412 6.63 -28.83 0.55
C LEU A 412 7.95 -28.26 1.08
N GLN A 413 8.28 -28.59 2.32
CA GLN A 413 9.56 -28.27 2.94
C GLN A 413 10.35 -29.54 3.21
N THR A 414 11.63 -29.54 2.85
CA THR A 414 12.58 -30.63 3.15
C THR A 414 13.69 -30.09 4.05
N ILE A 415 13.80 -30.64 5.25
CA ILE A 415 14.69 -30.18 6.33
C ILE A 415 15.73 -31.27 6.59
N GLY A 416 17.01 -30.93 6.44
CA GLY A 416 18.11 -31.85 6.73
C GLY A 416 18.33 -32.03 8.23
N LEU A 417 18.35 -33.28 8.70
CA LEU A 417 18.59 -33.65 10.10
C LEU A 417 19.96 -34.33 10.30
N THR A 418 20.84 -34.28 9.29
CA THR A 418 22.14 -34.98 9.25
C THR A 418 23.00 -34.74 10.50
N LYS A 419 22.91 -33.55 11.12
CA LYS A 419 23.59 -33.21 12.39
C LYS A 419 23.24 -34.15 13.54
N PHE A 420 22.06 -34.75 13.51
CA PHE A 420 21.51 -35.63 14.55
C PHE A 420 21.49 -37.10 14.14
N ALA A 421 22.12 -37.46 13.02
CA ALA A 421 22.25 -38.85 12.61
C ALA A 421 22.87 -39.70 13.74
N GLY A 422 22.37 -40.91 13.95
CA GLY A 422 22.85 -41.79 15.03
C GLY A 422 22.26 -41.52 16.42
N SER A 423 21.41 -40.50 16.57
CA SER A 423 20.86 -40.08 17.87
C SER A 423 19.35 -40.32 17.96
N THR A 424 18.80 -40.25 19.19
CA THR A 424 17.36 -40.17 19.43
C THR A 424 17.01 -38.73 19.78
N VAL A 425 16.01 -38.15 19.09
CA VAL A 425 15.64 -36.73 19.23
C VAL A 425 14.14 -36.54 19.42
N ASP A 426 13.72 -35.40 19.95
CA ASP A 426 12.33 -34.95 19.85
C ASP A 426 12.19 -33.96 18.67
N ILE A 427 11.08 -34.06 17.94
CA ILE A 427 10.72 -33.12 16.88
C ILE A 427 9.57 -32.25 17.38
N VAL A 428 9.76 -30.94 17.35
CA VAL A 428 8.79 -29.96 17.84
C VAL A 428 8.37 -29.04 16.69
N LEU A 429 7.07 -29.04 16.40
CA LEU A 429 6.43 -28.00 15.59
C LEU A 429 5.97 -26.90 16.54
N GLN A 430 6.57 -25.73 16.45
CA GLN A 430 6.23 -24.59 17.31
C GLN A 430 5.63 -23.47 16.48
N PHE A 431 4.46 -22.99 16.89
CA PHE A 431 3.92 -21.72 16.44
C PHE A 431 4.03 -20.70 17.58
N ASP A 432 4.44 -19.48 17.23
CA ASP A 432 4.70 -18.39 18.17
C ASP A 432 4.21 -17.08 17.53
N SER A 433 3.14 -16.48 18.05
CA SER A 433 2.70 -15.15 17.61
C SER A 433 3.53 -14.08 18.32
N ASP A 434 4.30 -13.29 17.59
CA ASP A 434 5.04 -12.14 18.13
C ASP A 434 4.18 -10.85 18.12
N SER A 435 2.85 -10.97 18.03
CA SER A 435 1.90 -9.84 18.05
C SER A 435 0.57 -10.21 18.72
N ASP A 436 -0.14 -9.22 19.27
CA ASP A 436 -1.41 -9.38 20.01
C ASP A 436 -2.65 -8.89 19.24
N PHE A 437 -2.49 -8.54 17.96
CA PHE A 437 -3.56 -7.94 17.16
C PHE A 437 -4.65 -8.95 16.77
N ALA A 438 -5.91 -8.62 17.09
CA ALA A 438 -7.08 -9.36 16.63
C ALA A 438 -7.27 -9.18 15.12
N THR A 439 -6.77 -10.13 14.33
CA THR A 439 -6.94 -10.15 12.87
C THR A 439 -7.79 -11.32 12.42
N THR A 440 -8.25 -11.27 11.17
CA THR A 440 -8.93 -12.38 10.48
C THR A 440 -7.97 -13.47 10.00
N CYS A 441 -6.73 -13.51 10.51
CA CYS A 441 -5.72 -14.46 10.06
C CYS A 441 -6.13 -15.90 10.39
N GLN A 442 -6.00 -16.79 9.41
CA GLN A 442 -6.53 -18.13 9.54
C GLN A 442 -5.59 -19.14 10.21
N GLY A 443 -4.42 -18.74 10.71
CA GLY A 443 -3.46 -19.63 11.34
C GLY A 443 -2.59 -20.39 10.34
N VAL A 444 -2.12 -21.59 10.73
CA VAL A 444 -1.18 -22.40 9.93
C VAL A 444 -1.59 -23.87 9.95
N TRP A 445 -1.52 -24.52 8.79
CA TRP A 445 -1.73 -25.96 8.64
C TRP A 445 -0.45 -26.66 8.23
N VAL A 446 -0.23 -27.85 8.80
CA VAL A 446 0.88 -28.75 8.52
C VAL A 446 0.30 -30.11 8.15
N ASP A 447 0.77 -30.67 7.04
CA ASP A 447 0.30 -31.96 6.54
C ASP A 447 1.45 -32.84 6.03
N ASP A 448 1.19 -34.14 5.83
CA ASP A 448 2.09 -35.12 5.23
C ASP A 448 3.51 -35.12 5.82
N LEU A 449 3.62 -35.09 7.16
CA LEU A 449 4.92 -35.12 7.81
C LEU A 449 5.55 -36.51 7.69
N ARG A 450 6.80 -36.54 7.22
CA ARG A 450 7.61 -37.75 7.05
C ARG A 450 9.02 -37.53 7.55
N ILE A 451 9.55 -38.48 8.31
CA ILE A 451 10.95 -38.55 8.70
C ILE A 451 11.56 -39.80 8.08
N PHE A 452 12.61 -39.62 7.30
CA PHE A 452 13.24 -40.70 6.55
C PHE A 452 14.73 -40.41 6.34
N GLY A 453 15.49 -41.43 5.99
CA GLY A 453 16.87 -41.28 5.56
C GLY A 453 17.32 -42.50 4.77
N ARG A 454 18.59 -42.55 4.37
CA ARG A 454 19.16 -43.78 3.81
C ARG A 454 19.29 -44.81 4.92
N CYS A 455 19.14 -46.09 4.63
CA CYS A 455 19.41 -47.12 5.64
C CYS A 455 20.87 -47.06 6.12
N ASN A 456 21.10 -47.57 7.33
CA ASN A 456 22.44 -47.89 7.79
C ASN A 456 22.87 -49.25 7.22
N ASP A 457 24.12 -49.32 6.75
CA ASP A 457 24.76 -50.55 6.27
C ASP A 457 24.87 -51.62 7.38
#